data_AF-A0A7X4CKP0-F1
#
_entry.id   AF-A0A7X4CKP0-F1
#
_cell.length_a   1.000
_cell.length_b   1.000
_cell.length_c   1.000
_cell.angle_alpha   90.00
_cell.angle_beta   90.00
_cell.angle_gamma   90.00
#
_symmetry.space_group_name_H-M   'P 1'
#
loop_
_entity.id
_entity.type
_entity.pdbx_description
1 polymer ?
#
loop_
_entity_poly.entity_id
_entity_poly.type
_entity_poly.pdbx_seq_one_letter_code
_entity_poly.pdbx_strand_id
1 'polypeptide(L)'
;MAKEKLEGRVLYWFLAGELINTLKRGGSEAFAWAQRKWEEFQQINPHPEYNEAVLVALAAALKLQPGQPAPDFTLDDLDGQPVSLSQFKGQVVLLDFWASWCGPCIDDLPYLRQVK
;
A
#
# COMPACT_ATOMS: atom_id res chain seq x y z
N MET A 1 -17.29 -19.45 -4.24
CA MET A 1 -17.30 -19.88 -5.65
C MET A 1 -15.92 -20.25 -6.23
N ALA A 2 -14.84 -19.48 -6.07
CA ALA A 2 -13.48 -19.92 -6.49
C ALA A 2 -12.62 -20.51 -5.35
N LYS A 3 -12.70 -19.93 -4.14
CA LYS A 3 -11.88 -20.33 -2.97
C LYS A 3 -12.24 -21.71 -2.40
N GLU A 4 -13.50 -22.14 -2.59
CA GLU A 4 -14.03 -23.42 -2.06
C GLU A 4 -13.46 -24.67 -2.75
N LYS A 5 -12.78 -24.50 -3.88
CA LYS A 5 -12.17 -25.61 -4.64
C LYS A 5 -10.64 -25.67 -4.49
N LEU A 6 -10.04 -24.73 -3.76
CA LEU A 6 -8.60 -24.69 -3.55
C LEU A 6 -8.26 -25.48 -2.29
N GLU A 7 -7.24 -26.34 -2.38
CA GLU A 7 -6.79 -27.19 -1.28
C GLU A 7 -5.26 -27.20 -1.19
N GLY A 8 -4.74 -27.59 -0.01
CA GLY A 8 -3.31 -27.73 0.24
C GLY A 8 -2.51 -26.45 -0.07
N ARG A 9 -1.29 -26.61 -0.58
CA ARG A 9 -0.37 -25.49 -0.87
C ARG A 9 -0.98 -24.38 -1.73
N VAL A 10 -1.82 -24.74 -2.70
CA VAL A 10 -2.42 -23.76 -3.62
C VAL A 10 -3.39 -22.84 -2.89
N LEU A 11 -4.17 -23.37 -1.94
CA LEU A 11 -5.05 -22.57 -1.09
C LEU A 11 -4.26 -21.54 -0.30
N TYR A 12 -3.20 -21.97 0.41
CA TYR A 12 -2.44 -21.08 1.27
C TYR A 12 -1.61 -20.05 0.49
N TRP A 13 -1.08 -20.42 -0.69
CA TRP A 13 -0.49 -19.46 -1.63
C TRP A 13 -1.49 -18.38 -2.04
N PHE A 14 -2.71 -18.78 -2.40
CA PHE A 14 -3.77 -17.85 -2.79
C PHE A 14 -4.17 -16.94 -1.62
N LEU A 15 -4.35 -17.48 -0.41
CA LEU A 15 -4.67 -16.70 0.79
C LEU A 15 -3.56 -15.69 1.14
N ALA A 16 -2.28 -16.09 1.04
CA ALA A 16 -1.15 -15.18 1.22
C ALA A 16 -1.15 -14.06 0.15
N GLY A 17 -1.47 -14.40 -1.11
CA GLY A 17 -1.62 -13.42 -2.18
C GLY A 17 -2.73 -12.39 -1.92
N GLU A 18 -3.88 -12.84 -1.41
CA GLU A 18 -4.99 -11.95 -1.04
C GLU A 18 -4.61 -10.99 0.10
N LEU A 19 -3.88 -11.49 1.11
CA LEU A 19 -3.35 -10.66 2.19
C LEU A 19 -2.39 -9.60 1.66
N ILE A 20 -1.41 -10.01 0.83
CA ILE A 20 -0.44 -9.11 0.21
C ILE A 20 -1.14 -8.05 -0.63
N ASN A 21 -2.12 -8.45 -1.45
CA ASN A 21 -2.87 -7.52 -2.29
C ASN A 21 -3.68 -6.53 -1.45
N THR A 22 -4.24 -6.95 -0.33
CA THR A 22 -4.97 -6.05 0.57
C THR A 22 -4.03 -5.06 1.24
N LEU A 23 -2.89 -5.52 1.74
CA LEU A 23 -1.85 -4.66 2.31
C LEU A 23 -1.34 -3.63 1.29
N LYS A 24 -1.21 -4.02 0.02
CA LYS A 24 -0.77 -3.13 -1.08
C LYS A 24 -1.82 -2.10 -1.51
N ARG A 25 -3.11 -2.44 -1.45
CA ARG A 25 -4.19 -1.51 -1.82
C ARG A 25 -4.36 -0.38 -0.80
N GLY A 26 -3.86 -0.55 0.43
CA GLY A 26 -3.83 0.50 1.44
C GLY A 26 -5.21 0.92 1.97
N GLY A 27 -5.24 1.96 2.80
CA GLY A 27 -6.43 2.46 3.50
C GLY A 27 -6.41 2.17 5.00
N SER A 28 -6.87 3.12 5.82
CA SER A 28 -6.85 3.00 7.30
C SER A 28 -7.66 1.80 7.80
N GLU A 29 -8.83 1.54 7.20
CA GLU A 29 -9.66 0.37 7.51
C GLU A 29 -9.04 -0.93 6.97
N ALA A 30 -8.38 -0.87 5.82
CA ALA A 30 -7.73 -2.02 5.20
C ALA A 30 -6.56 -2.53 6.04
N PHE A 31 -5.85 -1.65 6.75
CA PHE A 31 -4.75 -2.04 7.62
C PHE A 31 -5.23 -2.87 8.82
N ALA A 32 -6.20 -2.37 9.59
CA ALA A 32 -6.72 -3.08 10.76
C ALA A 32 -7.33 -4.44 10.37
N TRP A 33 -8.01 -4.49 9.22
CA TRP A 33 -8.52 -5.73 8.65
C TRP A 33 -7.39 -6.69 8.24
N ALA A 34 -6.34 -6.18 7.58
CA ALA A 34 -5.24 -7.00 7.09
C ALA A 34 -4.40 -7.58 8.23
N GLN A 35 -4.17 -6.82 9.31
CA GLN A 35 -3.46 -7.32 10.48
C GLN A 35 -4.23 -8.47 11.15
N ARG A 36 -5.54 -8.31 11.36
CA ARG A 36 -6.38 -9.40 11.91
C ARG A 36 -6.35 -10.63 11.01
N LYS A 37 -6.46 -10.44 9.69
CA LYS A 37 -6.41 -11.55 8.73
C LYS A 37 -5.04 -12.21 8.64
N TRP A 38 -3.97 -11.46 8.88
CA TRP A 38 -2.62 -12.00 9.01
C TRP A 38 -2.49 -12.88 10.25
N GLU A 39 -2.98 -12.44 11.41
CA GLU A 39 -3.00 -13.23 12.65
C GLU A 39 -3.80 -14.53 12.48
N GLU A 40 -4.99 -14.47 11.86
CA GLU A 40 -5.78 -15.66 11.50
C GLU A 40 -5.01 -16.60 10.56
N PHE A 41 -4.37 -16.06 9.52
CA PHE A 41 -3.60 -16.86 8.55
C PHE A 41 -2.44 -17.59 9.23
N GLN A 42 -1.72 -16.94 10.15
CA GLN A 42 -0.63 -17.57 10.89
C GLN A 42 -1.09 -18.76 11.74
N GLN A 43 -2.34 -18.74 12.24
CA GLN A 43 -2.89 -19.86 13.03
C GLN A 43 -3.24 -21.07 12.15
N ILE A 44 -3.67 -20.84 10.92
CA ILE A 44 -4.19 -21.90 10.04
C ILE A 44 -3.19 -22.37 8.98
N ASN A 45 -2.11 -21.62 8.74
CA ASN A 45 -1.16 -21.86 7.65
C ASN A 45 -0.07 -22.88 8.05
N PRO A 46 -0.07 -24.11 7.50
CA PRO A 46 0.98 -25.09 7.75
C PRO A 46 2.23 -24.85 6.86
N HIS A 47 2.23 -23.82 6.01
CA HIS A 47 3.28 -23.53 5.01
C HIS A 47 4.03 -22.23 5.35
N PRO A 48 5.04 -22.27 6.24
CA PRO A 48 5.76 -21.09 6.69
C PRO A 48 6.50 -20.34 5.56
N GLU A 49 6.75 -20.99 4.43
CA GLU A 49 7.38 -20.39 3.24
C GLU A 49 6.60 -19.17 2.70
N TYR A 50 5.28 -19.07 2.95
CA TYR A 50 4.48 -17.92 2.51
C TYR A 50 4.55 -16.73 3.47
N ASN A 51 5.06 -16.94 4.69
CA ASN A 51 5.03 -15.90 5.72
C ASN A 51 5.96 -14.74 5.40
N GLU A 52 7.13 -15.01 4.82
CA GLU A 52 8.11 -13.96 4.50
C GLU A 52 7.54 -12.90 3.55
N ALA A 53 6.88 -13.33 2.47
CA ALA A 53 6.28 -12.41 1.50
C ALA A 53 5.18 -11.55 2.12
N VAL A 54 4.37 -12.12 3.02
CA VAL A 54 3.31 -11.37 3.72
C VAL A 54 3.93 -10.41 4.74
N LEU A 55 4.96 -10.82 5.47
CA LEU A 55 5.67 -9.96 6.43
C LEU A 55 6.32 -8.75 5.75
N VAL A 56 6.90 -8.93 4.57
CA VAL A 56 7.44 -7.80 3.78
C VAL A 56 6.34 -6.83 3.38
N ALA A 57 5.20 -7.33 2.89
CA ALA A 57 4.06 -6.49 2.56
C ALA A 57 3.48 -5.77 3.79
N LEU A 58 3.40 -6.46 4.93
CA LEU A 58 2.91 -5.90 6.18
C LEU A 58 3.84 -4.80 6.71
N ALA A 59 5.15 -5.04 6.69
CA ALA A 59 6.15 -4.06 7.09
C ALA A 59 6.10 -2.80 6.22
N ALA A 60 5.88 -2.94 4.90
CA ALA A 60 5.69 -1.81 4.01
C ALA A 60 4.41 -1.03 4.33
N ALA A 61 3.28 -1.73 4.55
CA ALA A 61 2.01 -1.12 4.90
C ALA A 61 2.06 -0.39 6.26
N LEU A 62 2.75 -0.97 7.26
CA LEU A 62 2.96 -0.38 8.58
C LEU A 62 3.66 1.00 8.49
N LYS A 63 4.65 1.14 7.60
CA LYS A 63 5.39 2.40 7.43
C LYS A 63 4.57 3.53 6.79
N LEU A 64 3.46 3.20 6.13
CA LEU A 64 2.61 4.16 5.40
C LEU A 64 1.33 4.53 6.16
N GLN A 65 1.23 4.15 7.44
CA GLN A 65 0.04 4.45 8.24
C GLN A 65 -0.04 5.93 8.66
N PRO A 66 -1.27 6.43 8.89
CA PRO A 66 -1.46 7.72 9.54
C PRO A 66 -0.67 7.82 10.85
N GLY A 67 0.04 8.94 11.03
CA GLY A 67 0.89 9.19 12.20
C GLY A 67 2.32 8.66 12.09
N GLN A 68 2.62 7.80 11.11
CA GLN A 68 4.01 7.45 10.80
C GLN A 68 4.66 8.55 9.94
N PRO A 69 5.97 8.78 10.09
CA PRO A 69 6.70 9.67 9.19
C PRO A 69 6.59 9.17 7.74
N ALA A 70 6.18 10.05 6.82
CA ALA A 70 6.20 9.74 5.39
C ALA A 70 7.64 9.40 4.96
N PRO A 71 7.85 8.32 4.18
CA PRO A 71 9.17 7.99 3.66
C PRO A 71 9.74 9.13 2.82
N ASP A 72 10.99 9.51 3.08
CA ASP A 72 11.67 10.52 2.29
C ASP A 72 12.01 9.96 0.90
N PHE A 73 11.94 10.82 -0.10
CA PHE A 73 12.32 10.51 -1.47
C PHE A 73 12.81 11.78 -2.16
N THR A 74 13.64 11.60 -3.19
CA THR A 74 14.10 12.68 -4.06
C THR A 74 13.71 12.34 -5.49
N LEU A 75 13.06 13.28 -6.17
CA LEU A 75 12.69 13.18 -7.58
C LEU A 75 13.16 14.45 -8.29
N ASP A 76 13.45 14.33 -9.58
CA ASP A 76 13.71 15.50 -10.41
C ASP A 76 12.39 16.19 -10.75
N ASP A 77 12.37 17.53 -10.66
CA ASP A 77 11.27 18.33 -11.16
C ASP A 77 11.30 18.45 -12.69
N LEU A 78 10.39 19.27 -13.25
CA LEU A 78 10.29 19.46 -14.70
C LEU A 78 11.51 20.15 -15.32
N ASP A 79 12.32 20.83 -14.52
CA ASP A 79 13.56 21.51 -14.92
C ASP A 79 14.81 20.64 -14.64
N GLY A 80 14.61 19.40 -14.18
CA GLY A 80 15.69 18.46 -13.83
C GLY A 80 16.38 18.77 -12.52
N GLN A 81 15.79 19.59 -11.65
CA GLN A 81 16.36 19.89 -10.34
C GLN A 81 15.88 18.87 -9.30
N PRO A 82 16.78 18.37 -8.42
CA PRO A 82 16.42 17.40 -7.41
C PRO A 82 15.58 18.04 -6.29
N VAL A 83 14.37 17.53 -6.09
CA VAL A 83 13.43 17.93 -5.04
C VAL A 83 13.22 16.77 -4.08
N SER A 84 13.51 16.98 -2.80
CA SER A 84 13.29 15.98 -1.74
C SER A 84 12.07 16.34 -0.90
N LEU A 85 11.31 15.33 -0.46
CA LEU A 85 10.16 15.55 0.43
C LEU A 85 10.57 16.26 1.73
N SER A 86 11.76 15.95 2.25
CA SER A 86 12.32 16.58 3.44
C SER A 86 12.55 18.10 3.32
N GLN A 87 12.58 18.67 2.11
CA GLN A 87 12.66 20.13 1.89
C GLN A 87 11.40 20.86 2.37
N PHE A 88 10.25 20.17 2.46
CA PHE A 88 8.97 20.75 2.86
C PHE A 88 8.63 20.55 4.35
N LYS A 89 9.59 20.13 5.19
CA LYS A 89 9.38 19.94 6.62
C LYS A 89 8.82 21.21 7.29
N GLY A 90 7.81 21.02 8.14
CA GLY A 90 7.12 22.10 8.84
C GLY A 90 5.91 22.68 8.08
N GLN A 91 5.65 22.21 6.86
CA GLN A 91 4.48 22.60 6.07
C GLN A 91 3.48 21.44 5.97
N VAL A 92 2.21 21.77 5.77
CA VAL A 92 1.21 20.78 5.35
C VAL A 92 1.39 20.56 3.86
N VAL A 93 1.71 19.32 3.47
CA VAL A 93 2.01 18.95 2.08
C VAL A 93 0.98 17.93 1.60
N LEU A 94 0.34 18.22 0.47
CA LEU A 94 -0.47 17.26 -0.27
C LEU A 94 0.40 16.60 -1.35
N LEU A 95 0.54 15.28 -1.29
CA LEU A 95 1.19 14.48 -2.34
C LEU A 95 0.13 13.83 -3.21
N ASP A 96 0.22 14.05 -4.52
CA ASP A 96 -0.67 13.46 -5.52
C ASP A 96 0.14 12.59 -6.49
N PHE A 97 -0.13 11.29 -6.50
CA PHE A 97 0.54 10.31 -7.35
C PHE A 97 -0.39 9.92 -8.50
N TRP A 98 -0.11 10.43 -9.70
CA TRP A 98 -0.89 10.16 -10.89
C TRP A 98 0.02 9.93 -12.12
N ALA A 99 -0.58 9.65 -13.27
CA ALA A 99 0.13 9.51 -14.53
C ALA A 99 -0.72 10.02 -15.69
N SER A 100 -0.08 10.43 -16.80
CA SER A 100 -0.74 10.98 -18.00
C SER A 100 -1.74 10.05 -18.68
N TRP A 101 -1.72 8.77 -18.33
CA TRP A 101 -2.65 7.74 -18.79
C TRP A 101 -3.69 7.35 -17.74
N CYS A 102 -3.66 7.94 -16.55
CA CYS A 102 -4.67 7.71 -15.51
C CYS A 102 -5.90 8.59 -15.79
N GLY A 103 -6.87 8.06 -16.53
CA GLY A 103 -8.12 8.76 -16.86
C GLY A 103 -8.82 9.37 -15.63
N PRO A 104 -9.13 8.58 -14.59
CA PRO A 104 -9.77 9.10 -13.38
C PRO A 104 -8.95 10.20 -12.68
N CYS A 105 -7.63 10.06 -12.62
CA CYS A 105 -6.77 11.08 -12.00
C CYS A 105 -6.84 12.41 -12.75
N ILE A 106 -6.88 12.38 -14.09
CA ILE A 106 -6.98 13.57 -14.93
C ILE A 106 -8.31 14.28 -14.70
N ASP A 107 -9.40 13.52 -14.55
CA ASP A 107 -10.73 14.05 -14.25
C ASP A 107 -10.78 14.73 -12.87
N ASP A 108 -9.93 14.31 -11.93
CA ASP A 108 -9.83 14.87 -10.57
C ASP A 108 -8.98 16.17 -10.48
N LEU A 109 -8.05 16.41 -11.43
CA LEU A 109 -7.15 17.58 -11.42
C LEU A 109 -7.85 18.94 -11.29
N PRO A 110 -9.02 19.22 -11.93
CA PRO A 110 -9.71 20.49 -11.79
C PRO A 110 -10.19 20.78 -10.36
N TYR A 111 -10.48 19.74 -9.57
CA TYR A 111 -10.90 19.87 -8.18
C TYR A 111 -9.70 20.06 -7.25
N LEU A 112 -8.59 19.37 -7.52
CA LEU A 112 -7.36 19.54 -6.76
C LEU A 112 -6.82 20.97 -6.81
N ARG A 113 -6.95 21.65 -7.96
CA ARG A 113 -6.56 23.07 -8.10
C ARG A 113 -7.35 24.05 -7.22
N GLN A 114 -8.47 23.62 -6.64
CA GLN A 114 -9.31 24.44 -5.78
C GLN A 114 -8.99 24.27 -4.30
N VAL A 115 -8.15 23.28 -3.94
CA VAL A 115 -7.65 23.09 -2.58
C VAL A 115 -6.73 24.27 -2.25
N LYS A 116 -7.03 24.98 -1.16
CA LYS A 116 -6.27 26.14 -0.67
C LYS A 116 -5.38 25.75 0.50
#